data_AF-A0A7K0ZIJ4-F1
#
_entry.id   AF-A0A7K0ZIJ4-F1
#
_cell.length_a   1.000
_cell.length_b   1.000
_cell.length_c   1.000
_cell.angle_alpha   90.00
_cell.angle_beta   90.00
_cell.angle_gamma   90.00
#
_symmetry.space_group_name_H-M   'P 1'
#
loop_
_entity.id
_entity.type
_entity.pdbx_description
1 polymer ?
#
loop_
_entity_poly.entity_id
_entity_poly.type
_entity_poly.pdbx_seq_one_letter_code
_entity_poly.pdbx_strand_id
1 'polypeptide(L)' 'MATINEVPFVKGHGTGNDFVVLPDLDGARGITAEQVRFLCDRHAGI' A
#
# COMPACT_ATOMS: atom_id res chain seq x y z
N MET A 1 0.98 13.77 -9.46
CA MET A 1 1.19 12.91 -8.26
C MET A 1 -0.13 12.21 -7.98
N ALA A 2 -0.20 10.90 -8.20
CA ALA A 2 -1.40 10.14 -7.86
C ALA A 2 -1.56 10.12 -6.34
N THR A 3 -2.76 10.40 -5.85
CA THR A 3 -3.06 10.25 -4.41
C THR A 3 -3.18 8.77 -4.08
N ILE A 4 -2.80 8.36 -2.86
CA ILE A 4 -2.71 6.93 -2.53
C ILE A 4 -4.06 6.20 -2.59
N ASN A 5 -5.17 6.94 -2.56
CA ASN A 5 -6.54 6.43 -2.62
C ASN A 5 -6.97 5.95 -4.01
N GLU A 6 -6.22 6.25 -5.07
CA GLU A 6 -6.53 5.85 -6.45
C GLU A 6 -5.52 4.82 -7.01
N VAL A 7 -4.71 4.23 -6.13
CA VAL A 7 -3.66 3.31 -6.54
C VAL A 7 -4.21 1.88 -6.58
N PRO A 8 -4.14 1.19 -7.73
CA PRO A 8 -4.48 -0.23 -7.77
C PRO A 8 -3.54 -0.99 -6.84
N PHE A 9 -4.09 -1.94 -6.08
CA PHE A 9 -3.31 -2.75 -5.16
C PHE A 9 -3.72 -4.23 -5.22
N VAL A 10 -2.84 -5.09 -4.75
CA VAL A 10 -3.13 -6.50 -4.49
C VAL A 10 -2.82 -6.79 -3.02
N LYS A 11 -3.71 -7.52 -2.34
CA LYS A 11 -3.41 -8.08 -1.01
C LYS A 11 -2.89 -9.51 -1.17
N GLY A 12 -1.75 -9.80 -0.57
CA GLY A 12 -1.11 -11.12 -0.57
C GLY A 12 -0.78 -11.59 0.83
N HIS A 13 -0.48 -12.88 1.00
CA HIS A 13 0.08 -13.39 2.23
C HIS A 13 1.11 -14.51 1.98
N GLY A 14 2.04 -14.67 2.92
CA GLY A 14 3.02 -15.76 2.95
C GLY A 14 3.17 -16.25 4.39
N THR A 15 2.90 -17.54 4.62
CA THR A 15 2.93 -18.17 5.96
C THR A 15 2.19 -17.37 7.05
N GLY A 16 1.08 -16.72 6.69
CA GLY A 16 0.26 -15.91 7.59
C GLY A 16 0.71 -14.46 7.76
N ASN A 17 1.85 -14.04 7.21
CA ASN A 17 2.21 -12.63 7.11
C ASN A 17 1.56 -12.00 5.88
N ASP A 18 0.82 -10.90 6.04
CA ASP A 18 0.08 -10.23 4.97
C ASP A 18 0.79 -9.00 4.43
N PHE A 19 0.51 -8.69 3.16
CA PHE A 19 1.15 -7.62 2.41
C PHE A 19 0.12 -6.88 1.54
N VAL A 20 0.30 -5.57 1.43
CA VAL A 20 -0.33 -4.74 0.40
C VAL A 20 0.74 -4.44 -0.65
N VAL A 21 0.50 -4.86 -1.89
CA VAL A 21 1.43 -4.68 -3.01
C VAL A 21 0.91 -3.58 -3.93
N LEU A 22 1.71 -2.54 -4.11
CA LEU A 22 1.43 -1.40 -4.98
C LEU A 22 2.37 -1.46 -6.20
N PRO A 23 1.85 -1.54 -7.43
CA PRO A 23 2.68 -1.49 -8.63
C PRO A 23 3.23 -0.06 -8.82
N ASP A 24 4.54 0.04 -8.87
CA ASP A 24 5.29 1.27 -9.16
C ASP A 24 6.50 0.96 -10.05
N LEU A 25 6.22 0.57 -11.30
CA LEU A 25 7.25 0.15 -12.25
C LEU A 25 8.24 1.28 -12.59
N ASP A 26 7.76 2.53 -12.56
CA ASP A 26 8.54 3.72 -12.89
C ASP A 26 9.22 4.36 -11.66
N GLY A 27 8.96 3.84 -10.45
CA GLY A 27 9.51 4.36 -9.19
C GLY A 27 9.09 5.80 -8.88
N ALA A 28 7.93 6.24 -9.39
CA ALA A 28 7.50 7.63 -9.32
C ALA A 28 6.66 7.92 -8.06
N ARG A 29 6.33 6.92 -7.25
CA ARG A 29 5.46 7.09 -6.08
C ARG A 29 6.29 7.45 -4.84
N GLY A 30 6.25 8.72 -4.47
CA GLY A 30 6.73 9.19 -3.17
C GLY A 30 5.75 8.85 -2.05
N ILE A 31 5.75 7.59 -1.59
CA ILE A 31 4.91 7.14 -0.46
C ILE A 31 5.58 7.54 0.86
N THR A 32 4.84 8.30 1.67
CA THR A 32 5.27 8.75 2.99
C THR A 32 5.09 7.67 4.05
N ALA A 33 5.79 7.79 5.18
CA ALA A 33 5.65 6.87 6.30
C ALA A 33 4.23 6.89 6.90
N GLU A 34 3.59 8.06 6.95
CA GLU A 34 2.22 8.24 7.42
C GLU A 34 1.22 7.48 6.52
N GLN A 35 1.42 7.52 5.21
CA GLN A 35 0.62 6.77 4.26
C GLN A 35 0.82 5.26 4.41
N VAL A 36 2.06 4.79 4.58
CA VAL A 36 2.31 3.36 4.86
C VAL A 36 1.61 2.92 6.14
N ARG A 37 1.72 3.71 7.21
CA ARG A 37 1.06 3.42 8.50
C ARG A 37 -0.45 3.33 8.34
N PHE A 38 -1.07 4.25 7.59
CA PHE A 38 -2.50 4.23 7.31
C PHE A 38 -2.91 2.98 6.53
N LEU A 39 -2.17 2.62 5.47
CA LEU A 39 -2.47 1.41 4.68
C LEU A 39 -2.39 0.13 5.50
N CYS A 40 -1.48 0.05 6.47
CA CYS A 40 -1.32 -1.11 7.35
C CYS A 40 -2.28 -1.11 8.56
N ASP A 41 -3.12 -0.09 8.73
CA ASP A 41 -4.15 -0.09 9.76
C ASP A 41 -5.27 -1.09 9.40
N ARG A 42 -5.52 -2.08 10.25
CA ARG A 42 -6.49 -3.15 9.96
C ARG A 42 -7.96 -2.75 10.10
N HIS A 43 -8.24 -1.58 10.68
CA HIS A 43 -9.61 -1.10 10.90
C HIS A 43 -9.97 0.04 9.95
N ALA A 44 -9.03 0.93 9.67
CA ALA A 44 -9.23 2.11 8.85
C ALA A 44 -8.53 2.04 7.48
N GLY A 45 -7.55 1.13 7.32
CA GLY A 45 -6.78 0.90 6.11
C GLY A 45 -7.27 -0.33 5.32
N ILE A 46 -6.32 -1.15 4.84
CA ILE A 46 -6.56 -2.29 3.92
C ILE A 46 -6.55 -3.65 4.62
#